data_AF-A0AAD7NVA6-F1
#
_entry.id   AF-A0AAD7NVA6-F1
#
_cell.length_a   1.000
_cell.length_b   1.000
_cell.length_c   1.000
_cell.angle_alpha   90.00
_cell.angle_beta   90.00
_cell.angle_gamma   90.00
#
_symmetry.space_group_name_H-M   'P 1'
#
loop_
_entity.id
_entity.type
_entity.pdbx_description
1 polymer ?
#
loop_
_entity_poly.entity_id
_entity_poly.type
_entity_poly.pdbx_seq_one_letter_code
_entity_poly.pdbx_strand_id
1 'polypeptide(L)'
;LCHDLWKMKFPAMPDLSIGLIFGCGLTEIKNSKGKRVAEANRLFKILVSESAFLIWKFRCDRRMSRKSYHSDSEIHNSWIACINKRLKMSI
;
A
#
# COMPACT_ATOMS: atom_id res chain seq x y z
N LEU A 1 -6.42 7.36 2.72
CA LEU A 1 -5.14 6.96 3.33
C LEU A 1 -4.03 6.75 2.30
N CYS A 2 -4.07 5.68 1.50
CA CYS A 2 -3.00 5.38 0.52
C CYS A 2 -2.85 6.48 -0.55
N HIS A 3 -3.97 6.95 -1.10
CA HIS A 3 -3.98 7.99 -2.12
C HIS A 3 -3.45 9.34 -1.60
N ASP A 4 -3.72 9.65 -0.32
CA ASP A 4 -3.30 10.90 0.31
C ASP A 4 -1.78 10.94 0.54
N LEU A 5 -1.19 9.83 1.00
CA LEU A 5 0.27 9.70 1.13
C LEU A 5 0.98 9.74 -0.24
N TRP A 6 0.35 9.19 -1.29
CA TRP A 6 0.91 9.24 -2.63
C TRP A 6 0.98 10.68 -3.16
N LYS A 7 -0.12 11.44 -3.03
CA LYS A 7 -0.23 12.83 -3.47
C LYS A 7 0.78 13.77 -2.83
N MET A 8 1.25 13.45 -1.62
CA MET A 8 2.30 14.25 -0.96
C MET A 8 3.65 14.20 -1.69
N LYS A 9 3.96 13.11 -2.41
CA LYS A 9 5.29 12.89 -3.01
C LYS A 9 5.27 12.86 -4.53
N PHE A 10 4.16 12.45 -5.15
CA PHE A 10 4.03 12.34 -6.60
C PHE A 10 2.67 12.83 -7.12
N PRO A 11 2.61 13.53 -8.26
CA PRO A 11 1.39 14.16 -8.75
C PRO A 11 0.39 13.20 -9.40
N ALA A 12 0.82 12.03 -9.89
CA ALA A 12 -0.04 11.08 -10.59
C ALA A 12 0.17 9.66 -10.06
N MET A 13 -0.92 9.01 -9.64
CA MET A 13 -0.94 7.58 -9.29
C MET A 13 -1.47 6.80 -10.49
N PRO A 14 -0.89 5.64 -10.83
CA PRO A 14 -1.49 4.76 -11.82
C PRO A 14 -2.83 4.22 -11.33
N ASP A 15 -3.74 3.95 -12.26
CA ASP A 15 -5.06 3.40 -11.93
C ASP A 15 -4.95 2.01 -11.31
N LEU A 16 -5.63 1.81 -10.17
CA LEU A 16 -5.44 0.64 -9.33
C LEU A 16 -6.37 -0.50 -9.80
N SER A 17 -5.87 -1.34 -10.70
CA SER A 17 -6.57 -2.58 -11.07
C SER A 17 -6.16 -3.75 -10.17
N ILE A 18 -7.01 -4.78 -10.06
CA ILE A 18 -6.66 -6.02 -9.34
C ILE A 18 -5.37 -6.63 -9.91
N GLY A 19 -5.22 -6.60 -11.24
CA GLY A 19 -3.99 -7.03 -11.90
C GLY A 19 -2.78 -6.22 -11.48
N LEU A 20 -2.92 -4.91 -11.28
CA LEU A 20 -1.85 -4.04 -10.79
C LEU A 20 -1.51 -4.28 -9.32
N ILE A 21 -2.50 -4.67 -8.50
CA ILE A 21 -2.26 -5.03 -7.09
C ILE A 21 -1.41 -6.31 -7.02
N PHE A 22 -1.80 -7.36 -7.75
CA PHE A 22 -1.02 -8.60 -7.81
C PHE A 22 0.34 -8.42 -8.52
N GLY A 23 0.37 -7.56 -9.54
CA GLY A 23 1.56 -7.22 -10.31
C GLY A 23 2.40 -6.08 -9.74
N CYS A 24 2.13 -5.58 -8.53
CA CYS A 24 2.77 -4.36 -8.00
C CYS A 24 4.30 -4.44 -7.91
N GLY A 25 4.85 -5.66 -7.82
CA GLY A 25 6.30 -5.90 -7.83
C GLY A 25 6.97 -5.72 -9.20
N LEU A 26 6.19 -5.78 -10.29
CA LEU A 26 6.63 -5.64 -11.70
C LEU A 26 6.28 -4.26 -12.28
N THR A 27 5.52 -3.43 -11.54
CA THR A 27 5.07 -2.13 -12.02
C THR A 27 6.23 -1.13 -12.13
N GLU A 28 6.35 -0.52 -13.30
CA GLU A 28 7.30 0.57 -13.55
C GLU A 28 6.59 1.89 -13.72
N ILE A 29 6.61 2.71 -12.67
CA ILE A 29 6.23 4.10 -12.67
C ILE A 29 7.33 4.90 -13.37
N LYS A 30 6.94 5.43 -14.52
CA LYS A 30 7.76 6.31 -15.35
C LYS A 30 7.33 7.75 -15.11
N ASN A 31 8.28 8.66 -15.04
CA ASN A 31 8.00 10.10 -15.01
C ASN A 31 7.51 10.57 -16.40
N SER A 32 7.02 11.79 -16.49
CA SER A 32 6.68 12.49 -17.75
C SER A 32 7.80 12.45 -18.80
N LYS A 33 9.06 12.30 -18.37
CA LYS A 33 10.24 12.14 -19.25
C LYS A 33 10.57 10.68 -19.63
N GLY A 34 9.68 9.72 -19.35
CA GLY A 34 9.87 8.29 -19.63
C GLY A 34 10.90 7.58 -18.74
N LYS A 35 11.61 8.29 -17.86
CA LYS A 35 12.56 7.70 -16.91
C LYS A 35 11.85 6.99 -15.76
N ARG A 36 12.33 5.78 -15.44
CA ARG A 36 11.93 5.04 -14.24
C ARG A 36 12.27 5.86 -13.00
N VAL A 37 11.30 6.05 -12.10
CA VAL A 37 11.53 6.70 -10.82
C VAL A 37 11.60 5.62 -9.76
N ALA A 38 12.81 5.20 -9.41
CA ALA A 38 13.05 4.12 -8.45
C ALA A 38 12.33 4.38 -7.11
N GLU A 39 12.36 5.63 -6.64
CA GLU A 39 11.69 6.08 -5.42
C GLU A 39 10.16 5.95 -5.49
N ALA A 40 9.57 6.24 -6.66
CA ALA A 40 8.12 6.12 -6.87
C ALA A 40 7.71 4.65 -6.95
N ASN A 41 8.47 3.82 -7.68
CA ASN A 41 8.26 2.38 -7.74
C ASN A 41 8.29 1.74 -6.35
N ARG A 42 9.29 2.13 -5.56
CA ARG A 42 9.47 1.64 -4.20
C ARG A 42 8.29 2.02 -3.31
N LEU A 43 7.92 3.31 -3.30
CA LEU A 43 6.80 3.79 -2.51
C LEU A 43 5.50 3.10 -2.93
N PHE A 44 5.25 2.96 -4.24
CA PHE A 44 4.06 2.31 -4.77
C PHE A 44 3.98 0.85 -4.35
N LYS A 45 5.09 0.11 -4.48
CA LYS A 45 5.19 -1.29 -4.08
C LYS A 45 4.85 -1.44 -2.60
N ILE A 46 5.46 -0.64 -1.73
CA ILE A 46 5.20 -0.67 -0.28
C ILE A 46 3.72 -0.38 0.01
N LEU A 47 3.18 0.70 -0.55
CA LEU A 47 1.81 1.11 -0.29
C LEU A 47 0.79 0.05 -0.73
N VAL A 48 0.95 -0.49 -1.93
CA VAL A 48 0.02 -1.48 -2.49
C VAL A 48 0.17 -2.83 -1.80
N SER A 49 1.39 -3.30 -1.58
CA SER A 49 1.63 -4.60 -0.94
C SER A 49 1.15 -4.63 0.51
N GLU A 50 1.45 -3.59 1.29
CA GLU A 50 1.05 -3.53 2.70
C GLU A 50 -0.47 -3.34 2.85
N SER A 51 -1.09 -2.54 1.96
CA SER A 51 -2.55 -2.40 1.96
C SER A 51 -3.24 -3.72 1.61
N ALA A 52 -2.75 -4.45 0.60
CA ALA A 52 -3.28 -5.76 0.24
C ALA A 52 -3.09 -6.79 1.37
N PHE A 53 -1.91 -6.80 2.01
CA PHE A 53 -1.61 -7.67 3.14
C PHE A 53 -2.55 -7.41 4.33
N LEU A 54 -2.81 -6.15 4.68
CA LEU A 54 -3.72 -5.79 5.77
C LEU A 54 -5.16 -6.18 5.46
N ILE A 55 -5.64 -5.96 4.23
CA ILE A 55 -6.96 -6.43 3.79
C ILE A 55 -7.05 -7.94 3.95
N TRP A 56 -6.05 -8.68 3.48
CA TRP A 56 -6.00 -10.13 3.62
C TRP A 56 -6.00 -10.55 5.10
N LYS A 57 -5.16 -9.92 5.92
CA LYS A 57 -5.05 -10.19 7.36
C LYS A 57 -6.39 -9.99 8.08
N PHE A 58 -7.08 -8.87 7.85
CA PHE A 58 -8.38 -8.60 8.46
C PHE A 58 -9.46 -9.59 8.00
N ARG A 59 -9.41 -10.06 6.75
CA ARG A 59 -10.33 -11.11 6.28
C ARG A 59 -10.06 -12.46 6.95
N CYS A 60 -8.79 -12.82 7.11
CA CYS A 60 -8.37 -14.02 7.82
C CYS A 60 -8.76 -13.96 9.30
N ASP A 61 -8.52 -12.83 9.97
CA ASP A 61 -8.83 -12.66 11.39
C ASP A 61 -10.34 -12.70 11.66
N ARG A 62 -11.15 -12.13 10.77
CA ARG A 62 -12.61 -12.29 10.79
C ARG A 62 -13.03 -13.75 10.67
N ARG A 63 -12.41 -14.51 9.76
CA ARG A 63 -12.74 -15.92 9.53
C ARG A 63 -12.36 -16.81 10.72
N MET A 64 -11.23 -16.52 11.37
CA MET A 64 -10.71 -17.34 12.47
C MET A 64 -11.30 -16.97 13.83
N SER A 65 -11.38 -15.68 14.17
CA SER A 65 -11.78 -15.25 15.52
C SER A 65 -13.29 -15.21 15.74
N ARG A 66 -14.12 -15.26 14.68
CA ARG A 66 -15.57 -14.99 14.70
C ARG A 66 -15.97 -13.66 15.37
N LYS A 67 -15.00 -12.79 15.73
CA LYS A 67 -15.27 -11.46 16.28
C LYS A 67 -15.65 -10.50 15.15
N SER A 68 -16.59 -9.62 15.48
CA SER A 68 -17.07 -8.55 14.62
C SER A 68 -15.98 -7.51 14.37
N TYR A 69 -16.04 -6.94 13.15
CA TYR A 69 -15.35 -5.76 12.61
C TYR A 69 -14.32 -5.07 13.52
N HIS A 70 -13.07 -4.98 13.03
CA HIS A 70 -12.09 -4.04 13.57
C HIS A 70 -12.64 -2.61 13.50
N SER A 71 -12.39 -1.82 14.54
CA SER A 71 -12.77 -0.41 14.52
C SER A 71 -11.95 0.35 13.49
N ASP A 72 -12.51 1.40 12.89
CA ASP A 72 -11.80 2.21 11.89
C ASP A 72 -10.47 2.78 12.43
N SER A 73 -10.42 3.10 13.73
CA SER A 73 -9.21 3.53 14.43
C SER A 73 -8.14 2.43 14.51
N GLU A 74 -8.53 1.18 14.76
CA GLU A 74 -7.60 0.04 14.80
C GLU A 74 -7.05 -0.27 13.42
N ILE A 75 -7.90 -0.19 12.38
CA ILE A 75 -7.51 -0.34 10.98
C ILE A 75 -6.50 0.74 10.60
N HIS A 76 -6.80 1.99 10.94
CA HIS A 76 -5.93 3.14 10.66
C HIS A 76 -4.58 3.04 11.37
N ASN A 77 -4.58 2.77 12.67
CA ASN A 77 -3.36 2.63 13.46
C ASN A 77 -2.50 1.45 13.00
N SER A 78 -3.13 0.32 12.66
CA SER A 78 -2.44 -0.84 12.11
C SER A 78 -1.79 -0.53 10.76
N TRP A 79 -2.49 0.21 9.90
CA TRP A 79 -2.00 0.63 8.60
C TRP A 79 -0.80 1.59 8.71
N ILE A 80 -0.89 2.60 9.58
CA ILE A 80 0.21 3.52 9.86
C ILE A 80 1.42 2.77 10.41
N ALA A 81 1.23 1.91 11.40
CA ALA A 81 2.31 1.14 12.01
C ALA A 81 3.02 0.24 10.99
N CYS A 82 2.25 -0.39 10.11
CA CYS A 82 2.73 -1.27 9.06
C CYS A 82 3.59 -0.53 8.01
N ILE A 83 3.08 0.60 7.50
CA ILE A 83 3.80 1.44 6.54
C ILE A 83 5.06 2.03 7.17
N ASN A 84 4.96 2.60 8.38
CA ASN A 84 6.11 3.18 9.07
C ASN A 84 7.22 2.15 9.33
N LYS A 85 6.84 0.91 9.68
CA LYS A 85 7.80 -0.19 9.85
C LYS A 85 8.54 -0.51 8.55
N ARG A 86 7.84 -0.55 7.41
CA ARG A 86 8.45 -0.83 6.10
C ARG A 86 9.28 0.32 5.56
N LEU A 87 8.87 1.56 5.80
CA LEU A 87 9.64 2.75 5.46
C LEU A 87 10.95 2.80 6.27
N LYS A 88 10.92 2.49 7.57
CA LYS A 88 12.12 2.42 8.40
C LYS A 88 13.07 1.29 8.02
N MET A 89 12.55 0.11 7.68
CA MET A 89 13.36 -1.04 7.22
C MET A 89 13.98 -0.82 5.83
N SER A 90 13.48 0.20 5.11
CA SER A 90 13.88 0.54 3.75
C SER A 90 14.97 1.61 3.68
N ILE A 91 15.34 2.22 4.81
CA ILE A 91 16.48 3.14 4.94
C ILE A 91 17.71 2.31 5.28
#